data_AF-A0A174N1D4-F1
#
_entry.id   AF-A0A174N1D4-F1
#
_cell.length_a   1.000
_cell.length_b   1.000
_cell.length_c   1.000
_cell.angle_alpha   90.00
_cell.angle_beta   90.00
_cell.angle_gamma   90.00
#
_symmetry.space_group_name_H-M   'P 1'
#
loop_
_entity.id
_entity.type
_entity.pdbx_description
1 polymer ?
#
loop_
_entity_poly.entity_id
_entity_poly.type
_entity_poly.pdbx_seq_one_letter_code
_entity_poly.pdbx_strand_id
1 'polypeptide(L)'
;MTEKTLEQAIEIKRVIDKLRNVKEELEETRNLCFGNTNEVRSRTFYVEISEKGCCKKSTIISSQAAKNALEYEILDVDEKLKKNLNALSELY
;
A
#
# COMPACT_ATOMS: atom_id res chain seq x y z
N MET A 1 -25.04 -8.43 20.01
CA MET A 1 -24.36 -7.23 19.49
C MET A 1 -25.04 -5.99 20.01
N THR A 2 -24.26 -5.00 20.45
CA THR A 2 -24.78 -3.67 20.81
C THR A 2 -24.63 -2.71 19.63
N GLU A 3 -25.39 -1.61 19.60
CA GLU A 3 -25.28 -0.56 18.57
C GLU A 3 -23.84 -0.06 18.43
N LYS A 4 -23.13 0.11 19.56
CA LYS A 4 -21.71 0.48 19.61
C LYS A 4 -20.79 -0.55 18.95
N THR A 5 -21.06 -1.85 19.13
CA THR A 5 -20.30 -2.94 18.48
C THR A 5 -20.48 -2.89 16.96
N LEU A 6 -21.68 -2.53 16.50
CA LEU A 6 -22.00 -2.46 15.08
C LEU A 6 -21.34 -1.24 14.41
N GLU A 7 -21.34 -0.09 15.07
CA GLU A 7 -20.60 1.10 14.62
C GLU A 7 -19.10 0.82 14.50
N GLN A 8 -18.48 0.20 15.51
CA GLN A 8 -17.06 -0.19 15.48
C GLN A 8 -16.75 -1.15 14.33
N ALA A 9 -17.61 -2.14 14.09
CA ALA A 9 -17.44 -3.07 12.97
C ALA A 9 -17.51 -2.36 11.61
N ILE A 10 -18.40 -1.37 11.45
CA ILE A 10 -18.49 -0.57 10.22
C ILE A 10 -17.23 0.26 10.00
N GLU A 11 -16.70 0.89 11.04
CA GLU A 11 -15.46 1.68 10.94
C GLU A 11 -14.26 0.81 10.54
N ILE A 12 -14.08 -0.33 11.19
CA ILE A 12 -13.01 -1.28 10.86
C ILE A 12 -13.15 -1.77 9.42
N LYS A 13 -14.38 -2.09 8.97
CA LYS A 13 -14.62 -2.49 7.59
C LYS A 13 -14.20 -1.42 6.59
N ARG A 14 -14.53 -0.15 6.83
CA ARG A 14 -14.10 0.97 5.97
C ARG A 14 -12.57 1.06 5.86
N VAL A 15 -11.86 0.83 6.96
CA VAL A 15 -10.39 0.81 6.97
C VAL A 15 -9.86 -0.38 6.16
N ILE A 16 -10.44 -1.57 6.33
CA ILE A 16 -10.07 -2.77 5.56
C ILE A 16 -10.26 -2.56 4.06
N ASP A 17 -11.42 -2.04 3.65
CA ASP A 17 -11.73 -1.80 2.23
C ASP A 17 -10.73 -0.80 1.62
N LYS A 18 -10.39 0.27 2.36
CA LYS A 18 -9.36 1.23 1.92
C LYS A 18 -7.98 0.57 1.77
N LEU A 19 -7.57 -0.25 2.74
CA LEU A 19 -6.27 -0.92 2.71
C LEU A 19 -6.19 -1.95 1.56
N ARG A 20 -7.29 -2.63 1.23
CA ARG A 20 -7.37 -3.54 0.08
C ARG A 20 -7.14 -2.82 -1.25
N ASN A 21 -7.80 -1.68 -1.43
CA ASN A 21 -7.62 -0.86 -2.64
C ASN A 21 -6.16 -0.38 -2.76
N VAL A 22 -5.58 0.11 -1.66
CA VAL A 22 -4.16 0.53 -1.65
C VAL A 22 -3.24 -0.65 -1.99
N LYS A 23 -3.51 -1.84 -1.45
CA LYS A 23 -2.72 -3.03 -1.76
C LYS A 23 -2.78 -3.37 -3.26
N GLU A 24 -3.98 -3.33 -3.84
CA GLU A 24 -4.20 -3.59 -5.28
C GLU A 24 -3.39 -2.61 -6.14
N GLU A 25 -3.46 -1.31 -5.87
CA GLU A 25 -2.69 -0.28 -6.57
C GLU A 25 -1.16 -0.50 -6.47
N LEU A 26 -0.66 -0.91 -5.29
CA LEU A 26 0.76 -1.21 -5.09
C LEU A 26 1.20 -2.48 -5.85
N GLU A 27 0.36 -3.51 -5.90
CA GLU A 27 0.65 -4.75 -6.64
C GLU A 27 0.61 -4.54 -8.15
N GLU A 28 -0.33 -3.75 -8.65
CA GLU A 28 -0.37 -3.31 -10.05
C GLU A 28 0.90 -2.53 -10.43
N THR A 29 1.30 -1.59 -9.58
CA THR A 29 2.56 -0.82 -9.75
C THR A 29 3.77 -1.75 -9.78
N ARG A 30 3.83 -2.73 -8.87
CA ARG A 30 4.90 -3.73 -8.83
C ARG A 30 4.96 -4.52 -10.14
N ASN A 31 3.82 -4.98 -10.64
CA ASN A 31 3.73 -5.75 -11.87
C ASN A 31 4.11 -4.89 -13.09
N LEU A 32 3.69 -3.63 -13.14
CA LEU A 32 4.06 -2.68 -14.19
C LEU A 32 5.57 -2.40 -14.22
N CYS A 33 6.18 -2.19 -13.05
CA CYS A 33 7.58 -1.81 -12.91
C CYS A 33 8.55 -2.99 -13.01
N PHE A 34 8.14 -4.19 -12.58
CA PHE A 34 9.03 -5.35 -12.40
C PHE A 34 8.50 -6.68 -12.97
N GLY A 35 7.26 -6.74 -13.46
CA GLY A 35 6.60 -7.99 -13.88
C GLY A 35 6.90 -8.45 -15.31
N ASN A 36 7.41 -7.59 -16.19
CA ASN A 36 7.85 -7.97 -17.54
C ASN A 36 9.31 -7.53 -17.77
N THR A 37 10.25 -8.44 -17.51
CA THR A 37 11.70 -8.21 -17.59
C THR A 37 12.28 -8.46 -18.97
N ASN A 38 11.50 -9.05 -19.89
CA ASN A 38 12.01 -9.54 -21.17
C ASN A 38 11.87 -8.52 -22.32
N GLU A 39 11.06 -7.46 -22.17
CA GLU A 39 10.70 -6.58 -23.30
C GLU A 39 10.77 -5.06 -23.03
N VAL A 40 11.25 -4.62 -21.86
CA VAL A 40 11.10 -3.20 -21.48
C VAL A 40 12.44 -2.48 -21.41
N ARG A 41 12.50 -1.32 -22.09
CA ARG A 41 13.58 -0.32 -22.00
C ARG A 41 13.97 -0.05 -20.55
N SER A 42 15.23 0.36 -20.32
CA SER A 42 15.71 0.77 -18.99
C SER A 42 14.74 1.76 -18.33
N ARG A 43 14.11 1.34 -17.22
CA ARG A 43 13.22 2.18 -16.41
C ARG A 43 14.07 3.03 -15.47
N THR A 44 13.76 4.32 -15.37
CA THR A 44 14.36 5.21 -14.36
C THR A 44 13.38 5.41 -13.24
N PHE A 45 13.83 5.17 -12.01
CA PHE A 45 13.02 5.31 -10.80
C PHE A 45 13.45 6.55 -10.04
N TYR A 46 12.46 7.24 -9.46
CA TYR A 46 12.68 8.44 -8.66
C TYR A 46 11.92 8.31 -7.35
N VAL A 47 12.48 8.88 -6.28
CA VAL A 47 11.73 9.17 -5.05
C VAL A 47 11.43 10.66 -5.05
N GLU A 48 10.16 10.99 -4.79
CA GLU A 48 9.68 12.36 -4.70
C GLU A 48 9.20 12.65 -3.27
N ILE A 49 9.67 13.76 -2.72
CA ILE A 49 9.17 14.31 -1.47
C ILE A 49 8.24 15.46 -1.84
N SER A 50 6.94 15.26 -1.62
CA SER A 50 5.91 16.27 -1.83
C SER A 50 5.35 16.77 -0.50
N GLU A 51 5.11 18.08 -0.36
CA GLU A 51 4.35 18.66 0.74
C GLU A 51 3.16 19.43 0.19
N LYS A 52 1.94 19.15 0.70
CA LYS A 52 0.70 19.80 0.26
C LYS A 52 0.48 19.75 -1.26
N GLY A 53 0.94 18.70 -1.93
CA GLY A 53 0.82 18.53 -3.38
C GLY A 53 1.92 19.23 -4.21
N CYS A 54 2.85 19.94 -3.57
CA CYS A 54 4.00 20.53 -4.26
C CYS A 54 5.24 19.62 -4.12
N CYS A 55 5.85 19.26 -5.24
CA CYS A 55 7.16 18.59 -5.26
C CYS A 55 8.21 19.51 -4.64
N LYS A 56 8.84 19.06 -3.54
CA LYS A 56 9.95 19.77 -2.90
C LYS A 56 11.30 19.29 -3.40
N LYS A 57 11.44 17.98 -3.64
CA LYS A 57 12.69 17.35 -4.04
C LYS A 57 12.42 16.00 -4.69
N SER A 58 13.16 15.69 -5.76
CA SER A 58 13.22 14.35 -6.32
C SER A 58 14.67 13.87 -6.48
N THR A 59 14.89 12.56 -6.37
CA THR A 59 16.20 11.95 -6.60
C THR A 59 16.04 10.65 -7.37
N ILE A 60 16.93 10.38 -8.32
CA ILE A 60 17.01 9.08 -8.99
C ILE A 60 17.46 8.04 -7.97
N ILE A 61 16.84 6.87 -8.00
CA ILE A 61 17.22 5.71 -7.20
C ILE A 61 17.46 4.49 -8.08
N SER A 62 18.16 3.50 -7.54
CA SER A 62 18.36 2.23 -8.24
C SER A 62 17.04 1.45 -8.33
N SER A 63 16.91 0.59 -9.35
CA SER A 63 15.76 -0.31 -9.51
C SER A 63 15.57 -1.22 -8.30
N GLN A 64 16.66 -1.71 -7.70
CA GLN A 64 16.60 -2.52 -6.50
C GLN A 64 16.09 -1.74 -5.29
N ALA A 65 16.53 -0.49 -5.10
CA ALA A 65 16.01 0.35 -4.02
C ALA A 65 14.52 0.63 -4.20
N ALA A 66 14.08 0.89 -5.44
CA ALA A 66 12.67 1.11 -5.75
C ALA A 66 11.82 -0.14 -5.47
N LYS A 67 12.33 -1.31 -5.86
CA LYS A 67 11.69 -2.60 -5.59
C LYS A 67 11.56 -2.86 -4.09
N ASN A 68 12.64 -2.70 -3.33
CA ASN A 68 12.63 -2.89 -1.88
C ASN A 68 11.63 -1.94 -1.20
N ALA A 69 11.64 -0.66 -1.57
CA ALA A 69 10.70 0.32 -1.01
C ALA A 69 9.24 -0.09 -1.27
N LEU A 70 8.92 -0.50 -2.50
CA LEU A 70 7.58 -0.96 -2.85
C LEU A 70 7.19 -2.24 -2.10
N GLU A 71 8.11 -3.19 -1.93
CA GLU A 71 7.87 -4.42 -1.15
C GLU A 71 7.62 -4.10 0.33
N TYR A 72 8.34 -3.13 0.91
CA TYR A 72 8.10 -2.67 2.28
C TYR A 72 6.71 -2.04 2.46
N GLU A 73 6.25 -1.21 1.52
CA GLU A 73 4.91 -0.62 1.57
C GLU A 73 3.81 -1.69 1.50
N ILE A 74 3.98 -2.70 0.64
CA ILE A 74 3.03 -3.83 0.56
C ILE A 74 3.00 -4.60 1.88
N LEU A 75 4.15 -4.87 2.49
CA LEU A 75 4.24 -5.55 3.78
C LEU A 75 3.56 -4.77 4.91
N ASP A 76 3.77 -3.45 4.98
CA ASP A 76 3.11 -2.59 5.97
C ASP A 76 1.58 -2.58 5.80
N VAL A 77 1.09 -2.55 4.55
CA VAL A 77 -0.35 -2.68 4.27
C VAL A 77 -0.89 -4.05 4.71
N ASP A 78 -0.14 -5.12 4.48
CA ASP A 78 -0.50 -6.47 4.93
C ASP A 78 -0.56 -6.61 6.45
N GLU A 79 0.39 -6.02 7.17
CA GLU A 79 0.38 -5.98 8.63
C GLU A 79 -0.83 -5.20 9.16
N LYS A 80 -1.14 -4.05 8.55
CA LYS A 80 -2.32 -3.24 8.88
C LYS A 80 -3.62 -4.00 8.59
N LEU A 81 -3.72 -4.70 7.47
CA LEU A 81 -4.88 -5.54 7.14
C LEU A 81 -5.06 -6.64 8.19
N LYS A 82 -3.99 -7.38 8.52
CA LYS A 82 -4.03 -8.44 9.52
C LYS A 82 -4.50 -7.91 10.88
N LYS A 83 -4.00 -6.75 11.31
CA LYS A 83 -4.42 -6.11 12.57
C LYS A 83 -5.91 -5.77 12.56
N ASN A 84 -6.42 -5.18 11.49
CA ASN A 84 -7.84 -4.79 11.39
C ASN A 84 -8.76 -6.02 11.28
N LEU A 85 -8.34 -7.06 10.55
CA LEU A 85 -9.10 -8.32 10.47
C LEU A 85 -9.18 -9.02 11.82
N ASN A 86 -8.08 -9.05 12.58
CA ASN A 86 -8.08 -9.58 13.94
C ASN A 86 -9.01 -8.77 14.85
N ALA A 87 -8.91 -7.43 14.82
CA ALA A 87 -9.80 -6.58 15.59
C ALA A 87 -11.28 -6.80 15.25
N LEU A 88 -11.62 -7.01 13.96
CA LEU A 88 -12.98 -7.35 13.56
C LEU A 88 -13.41 -8.72 14.08
N SER A 89 -12.52 -9.71 14.10
CA SER A 89 -12.81 -11.04 14.63
C SER A 89 -13.03 -11.07 16.14
N GLU A 90 -12.35 -10.18 16.88
CA GLU A 90 -12.51 -10.03 18.34
C GLU A 90 -13.84 -9.34 18.72
N LEU A 91 -14.52 -8.69 17.77
CA LEU A 91 -15.86 -8.10 17.98
C LEU A 91 -17.00 -9.13 17.84
N TYR A 92 -16.70 -10.33 17.32
CA TYR A 92 -17.63 -11.45 17.15
C TYR A 92 -17.55 -12.43 18.33
#